data_AF-A0A7V9TUX2-F1
#
_entry.id   AF-A0A7V9TUX2-F1
#
_cell.length_a   1.000
_cell.length_b   1.000
_cell.length_c   1.000
_cell.angle_alpha   90.00
_cell.angle_beta   90.00
_cell.angle_gamma   90.00
#
_symmetry.space_group_name_H-M   'P 1'
#
loop_
_entity.id
_entity.type
_entity.pdbx_description
1 polymer ?
#
loop_
_entity_poly.entity_id
_entity_poly.type
_entity_poly.pdbx_seq_one_letter_code
_entity_poly.pdbx_strand_id
1 'polypeptide(L)'
;MTKTKRALILVVPLVSLVLGFTVSSRTKDPSPPLSSWKATPPHSRIEDSNFRTRAPTQNAIPPKLEGCISCHGQIEPMHKYGTTETLEKLKEGKDAVGLTCTTCHGGNPVPRKTSDDPKEIERVKNEAHVRARFPDEWRRDGKSTGANPERSNTLLARESWQFVRFVNPGDLRVAAKTCGGSACHELESKNVARSMMTHGAMLWGAALYNNGSFPHKDPRFGESYSETGAPQTLIQNPEPTAEDRRTKGLLTFLDPIPRWEISQPGNVLRVFERGGKRRLEVGLPDKDEDPGKPDKGLSARGFGSAQRTDPVVLGLQKTRLLDPTLNFLGTNDHPGDYRSSGCTACHVIYANDRDPSHSAFYNSAGNLGQSKTADTNISKYDSGHPIKHQFTSQIPTSQCMVCHMHPGTNMVATYLGMTWWDNESDDSIYTTSQVGKGGLPPLSDDAKQLALKRFTY
;
A
#
# COMPACT_ATOMS: atom_id res chain seq x y z
N MET A 1 -66.85 -81.32 -1.94
CA MET A 1 -65.45 -81.51 -2.35
C MET A 1 -64.97 -80.24 -3.03
N THR A 2 -63.68 -79.93 -2.86
CA THR A 2 -62.88 -78.86 -3.49
C THR A 2 -63.22 -77.38 -3.19
N LYS A 3 -62.41 -76.85 -2.27
CA LYS A 3 -62.13 -75.43 -1.97
C LYS A 3 -61.30 -74.78 -3.09
N THR A 4 -61.57 -73.50 -3.38
CA THR A 4 -60.61 -72.36 -3.40
C THR A 4 -61.34 -71.07 -3.80
N LYS A 5 -61.74 -70.26 -2.80
CA LYS A 5 -61.15 -68.96 -2.41
C LYS A 5 -61.14 -67.87 -3.50
N ARG A 6 -62.17 -67.00 -3.47
CA ARG A 6 -62.12 -65.62 -3.99
C ARG A 6 -62.09 -64.66 -2.79
N ALA A 7 -61.09 -63.79 -2.75
CA ALA A 7 -60.90 -62.80 -1.70
C ALA A 7 -61.89 -61.64 -1.87
N LEU A 8 -62.56 -61.29 -0.79
CA LEU A 8 -63.45 -60.14 -0.67
C LEU A 8 -62.60 -58.93 -0.26
N ILE A 9 -62.57 -57.91 -1.11
CA ILE A 9 -61.91 -56.62 -0.83
C ILE A 9 -62.78 -55.88 0.18
N LEU A 10 -62.31 -55.73 1.42
CA LEU A 10 -62.90 -54.87 2.43
C LEU A 10 -62.12 -53.56 2.45
N VAL A 11 -62.77 -52.48 2.01
CA VAL A 11 -62.23 -51.12 2.07
C VAL A 11 -62.32 -50.64 3.52
N VAL A 12 -61.18 -50.59 4.22
CA VAL A 12 -61.04 -49.92 5.52
C VAL A 12 -60.46 -48.53 5.25
N PRO A 13 -61.09 -47.43 5.73
CA PRO A 13 -60.49 -46.11 5.62
C PRO A 13 -59.29 -46.05 6.57
N LEU A 14 -58.08 -45.99 6.00
CA LEU A 14 -56.86 -45.67 6.74
C LEU A 14 -56.94 -44.19 7.13
N VAL A 15 -57.28 -43.93 8.39
CA VAL A 15 -57.03 -42.65 9.04
C VAL A 15 -55.51 -42.51 9.18
N SER A 16 -54.88 -41.88 8.20
CA SER A 16 -53.48 -41.45 8.31
C SER A 16 -53.42 -40.29 9.29
N LEU A 17 -53.01 -40.59 10.52
CA LEU A 17 -52.56 -39.60 11.49
C LEU A 17 -51.27 -38.95 10.94
N VAL A 18 -51.41 -37.87 10.19
CA VAL A 18 -50.30 -37.00 9.81
C VAL A 18 -49.85 -36.30 11.10
N LEU A 19 -48.88 -36.89 11.79
CA LEU A 19 -48.03 -36.15 12.73
C LEU A 19 -47.25 -35.12 11.91
N GLY A 20 -47.84 -33.93 11.77
CA GLY A 20 -47.16 -32.75 11.31
C GLY A 20 -46.06 -32.40 12.30
N PHE A 21 -44.85 -32.94 12.09
CA PHE A 21 -43.65 -32.31 12.60
C PHE A 21 -43.47 -31.00 11.83
N THR A 22 -44.09 -29.94 12.32
CA THR A 22 -43.68 -28.58 11.99
C THR A 22 -42.27 -28.40 12.54
N VAL A 23 -41.26 -28.71 11.72
CA VAL A 23 -39.92 -28.15 11.93
C VAL A 23 -40.06 -26.67 11.63
N SER A 24 -40.38 -25.90 12.66
CA SER A 24 -40.21 -24.45 12.65
C SER A 24 -38.72 -24.19 12.54
N SER A 25 -38.21 -24.00 11.32
CA SER A 25 -36.88 -23.45 11.06
C SER A 25 -36.85 -21.98 11.45
N ARG A 26 -36.91 -21.71 12.76
CA ARG A 26 -36.38 -20.47 13.34
C ARG A 26 -34.90 -20.69 13.57
N THR A 27 -34.10 -20.59 12.51
CA THR A 27 -32.68 -20.28 12.66
C THR A 27 -32.58 -18.82 13.10
N LYS A 28 -32.80 -18.57 14.40
CA LYS A 28 -32.19 -17.42 15.06
C LYS A 28 -30.71 -17.75 15.12
N ASP A 29 -29.93 -17.20 14.20
CA ASP A 29 -28.49 -17.11 14.39
C ASP A 29 -28.24 -16.51 15.78
N PRO A 30 -27.50 -17.18 16.67
CA PRO A 30 -26.97 -16.51 17.83
C PRO A 30 -25.82 -15.63 17.32
N SER A 31 -26.14 -14.48 16.75
CA SER A 31 -25.19 -13.39 16.70
C SER A 31 -24.78 -13.14 18.16
N PRO A 32 -23.51 -13.27 18.54
CA PRO A 32 -23.10 -12.79 19.85
C PRO A 32 -23.50 -11.31 19.91
N PRO A 33 -23.95 -10.79 21.07
CA PRO A 33 -24.23 -9.37 21.20
C PRO A 33 -22.99 -8.64 20.70
N LEU A 34 -23.20 -7.60 19.88
CA LEU A 34 -22.18 -6.63 19.50
C LEU A 34 -21.52 -6.15 20.80
N SER A 35 -20.46 -6.83 21.23
CA SER A 35 -19.51 -6.24 22.15
C SER A 35 -18.91 -5.14 21.31
N SER A 36 -19.40 -3.92 21.53
CA SER A 36 -18.70 -2.73 21.10
C SER A 36 -17.28 -2.90 21.64
N TRP A 37 -16.36 -3.32 20.78
CA TRP A 37 -14.95 -3.12 21.01
C TRP A 37 -14.82 -1.61 21.01
N LYS A 38 -15.00 -1.00 22.19
CA LYS A 38 -14.56 0.36 22.41
C LYS A 38 -13.07 0.27 22.11
N ALA A 39 -12.69 0.74 20.93
CA ALA A 39 -11.31 0.97 20.59
C ALA A 39 -10.78 1.85 21.73
N THR A 40 -10.01 1.27 22.64
CA THR A 40 -9.21 2.05 23.56
C THR A 40 -8.29 2.86 22.65
N PRO A 41 -8.43 4.19 22.59
CA PRO A 41 -7.57 4.97 21.74
C PRO A 41 -6.13 4.64 22.17
N PRO A 42 -5.21 4.33 21.25
CA PRO A 42 -3.83 4.19 21.63
C PRO A 42 -3.43 5.48 22.34
N HIS A 43 -3.04 5.35 23.62
CA HIS A 43 -2.47 6.41 24.41
C HIS A 43 -1.17 6.89 23.74
N SER A 44 -1.32 7.88 22.88
CA SER A 44 -0.48 9.06 22.83
C SER A 44 -1.24 10.09 22.01
N ARG A 45 -2.03 10.91 22.71
CA ARG A 45 -2.30 12.26 22.25
C ARG A 45 -0.92 12.92 22.20
N ILE A 46 -0.22 12.80 21.09
CA ILE A 46 0.84 13.73 20.75
C ILE A 46 0.08 15.03 20.58
N GLU A 47 0.06 15.83 21.63
CA GLU A 47 -0.43 17.19 21.53
C GLU A 47 0.36 17.84 20.39
N ASP A 48 -0.35 18.36 19.38
CA ASP A 48 0.17 19.27 18.36
C ASP A 48 0.59 20.62 19.00
N SER A 49 1.11 20.60 20.23
CA SER A 49 1.65 21.74 20.93
C SER A 49 3.10 21.91 20.52
N ASN A 50 3.37 22.97 19.75
CA ASN A 50 4.68 23.52 19.37
C ASN A 50 5.18 23.26 17.95
N PHE A 51 4.30 23.07 16.97
CA PHE A 51 4.67 23.42 15.60
C PHE A 51 4.57 24.94 15.42
N ARG A 52 5.69 25.63 15.69
CA ARG A 52 6.00 26.90 15.00
C ARG A 52 6.24 26.57 13.52
N THR A 53 5.18 26.22 12.79
CA THR A 53 5.07 26.81 11.47
C THR A 53 4.93 28.29 11.76
N ARG A 54 5.85 29.10 11.23
CA ARG A 54 5.48 30.48 10.97
C ARG A 54 4.32 30.33 9.99
N ALA A 55 3.08 30.29 10.50
CA ALA A 55 1.91 30.42 9.66
C ALA A 55 2.22 31.62 8.77
N PRO A 56 2.04 31.50 7.44
CA PRO A 56 2.22 32.67 6.60
C PRO A 56 1.38 33.76 7.25
N THR A 57 1.97 34.94 7.44
CA THR A 57 1.20 36.14 7.77
C THR A 57 -0.01 36.13 6.86
N GLN A 58 -1.19 35.81 7.39
CA GLN A 58 -2.39 35.46 6.62
C GLN A 58 -2.95 36.64 5.80
N ASN A 59 -2.21 37.74 5.71
CA ASN A 59 -2.56 38.98 5.05
C ASN A 59 -1.57 39.43 3.96
N ALA A 60 -0.57 38.61 3.60
CA ALA A 60 0.28 38.91 2.45
C ALA A 60 -0.39 38.41 1.17
N ILE A 61 -0.74 39.32 0.27
CA ILE A 61 -1.22 38.97 -1.08
C ILE A 61 -0.12 38.11 -1.75
N PRO A 62 -0.42 36.88 -2.18
CA PRO A 62 0.58 36.04 -2.83
C PRO A 62 1.13 36.76 -4.07
N PRO A 63 2.45 36.69 -4.32
CA PRO A 63 3.05 37.37 -5.46
C PRO A 63 2.47 36.79 -6.77
N LYS A 64 2.34 37.63 -7.80
CA LYS A 64 1.86 37.19 -9.13
C LYS A 64 2.71 36.02 -9.68
N LEU A 65 4.01 36.03 -9.38
CA LEU A 65 4.96 34.96 -9.70
C LEU A 65 5.61 34.45 -8.41
N GLU A 66 5.38 33.19 -8.06
CA GLU A 66 5.91 32.58 -6.84
C GLU A 66 7.44 32.52 -6.84
N GLY A 67 8.03 32.69 -5.66
CA GLY A 67 9.47 32.63 -5.44
C GLY A 67 10.08 31.25 -5.70
N CYS A 68 9.28 30.17 -5.67
CA CYS A 68 9.69 28.81 -6.00
C CYS A 68 10.42 28.71 -7.35
N ILE A 69 9.96 29.46 -8.35
CA ILE A 69 10.47 29.48 -9.73
C ILE A 69 11.89 30.06 -9.82
N SER A 70 12.33 30.78 -8.79
CA SER A 70 13.71 31.27 -8.74
C SER A 70 14.73 30.15 -8.59
N CYS A 71 14.34 29.02 -7.99
CA CYS A 71 15.16 27.80 -7.95
C CYS A 71 14.68 26.77 -8.98
N HIS A 72 13.38 26.51 -9.02
CA HIS A 72 12.74 25.48 -9.84
C HIS A 72 12.27 26.03 -11.20
N GLY A 73 13.13 26.83 -11.84
CA GLY A 73 12.84 27.42 -13.13
C GLY A 73 12.74 26.36 -14.22
N GLN A 74 11.91 26.61 -15.24
CA GLN A 74 11.69 25.72 -16.39
C GLN A 74 11.03 24.36 -16.09
N ILE A 75 10.61 24.10 -14.86
CA ILE A 75 9.85 22.89 -14.52
C ILE A 75 8.60 22.75 -15.38
N GLU A 76 8.24 21.51 -15.70
CA GLU A 76 7.05 21.21 -16.50
C GLU A 76 5.75 21.62 -15.79
N PRO A 77 4.71 22.00 -16.55
CA PRO A 77 3.38 22.16 -15.99
C PRO A 77 2.84 20.80 -15.57
N MET A 78 2.39 20.68 -14.32
CA MET A 78 1.80 19.44 -13.82
C MET A 78 0.58 19.03 -14.67
N HIS A 79 -0.31 19.98 -14.95
CA HIS A 79 -1.34 19.82 -15.98
C HIS A 79 -0.86 20.44 -17.29
N LYS A 80 -0.44 19.59 -18.23
CA LYS A 80 -0.06 20.01 -19.58
C LYS A 80 -1.26 20.50 -20.39
N TYR A 81 -2.41 19.85 -20.25
CA TYR A 81 -3.62 20.15 -21.00
C TYR A 81 -4.64 20.85 -20.10
N GLY A 82 -5.02 22.06 -20.47
CA GLY A 82 -6.11 22.82 -19.86
C GLY A 82 -7.30 22.97 -20.81
N THR A 83 -8.35 23.62 -20.34
CA THR A 83 -9.56 23.87 -21.15
C THR A 83 -9.31 24.83 -22.31
N THR A 84 -8.35 25.74 -22.17
CA THR A 84 -8.07 26.81 -23.15
C THR A 84 -6.65 26.78 -23.70
N GLU A 85 -5.73 26.08 -23.05
CA GLU A 85 -4.30 26.10 -23.39
C GLU A 85 -3.68 24.71 -23.26
N THR A 86 -2.65 24.45 -24.06
CA THR A 86 -1.73 23.32 -23.88
C THR A 86 -0.33 23.90 -23.69
N LEU A 87 0.31 23.55 -22.58
CA LEU A 87 1.58 24.16 -22.17
C LEU A 87 2.70 23.11 -22.13
N GLU A 88 3.83 23.40 -22.77
CA GLU A 88 5.07 22.64 -22.57
C GLU A 88 5.91 23.17 -21.40
N LYS A 89 5.64 24.41 -20.97
CA LYS A 89 6.32 25.11 -19.86
C LYS A 89 5.30 25.95 -19.10
N LEU A 90 5.56 26.21 -17.82
CA LEU A 90 4.70 27.10 -17.02
C LEU A 90 4.55 28.49 -17.67
N LYS A 91 3.34 29.03 -17.65
CA LYS A 91 3.02 30.38 -18.12
C LYS A 91 2.80 31.27 -16.91
N GLU A 92 3.65 32.27 -16.72
CA GLU A 92 3.62 33.14 -15.52
C GLU A 92 3.62 32.36 -14.18
N GLY A 93 4.29 31.19 -14.15
CA GLY A 93 4.35 30.33 -12.96
C GLY A 93 3.10 29.49 -12.69
N LYS A 94 2.22 29.36 -13.68
CA LYS A 94 1.01 28.56 -13.61
C LYS A 94 1.01 27.45 -14.65
N ASP A 95 0.35 26.35 -14.33
CA ASP A 95 0.09 25.26 -15.26
C ASP A 95 -1.09 25.58 -16.21
N ALA A 96 -1.46 24.65 -17.10
CA ALA A 96 -2.47 24.90 -18.12
C ALA A 96 -3.90 25.07 -17.55
N VAL A 97 -4.12 24.72 -16.29
CA VAL A 97 -5.39 24.94 -15.56
C VAL A 97 -5.30 26.13 -14.60
N GLY A 98 -4.20 26.89 -14.64
CA GLY A 98 -4.03 28.13 -13.90
C GLY A 98 -3.58 27.98 -12.44
N LEU A 99 -3.12 26.79 -12.04
CA LEU A 99 -2.69 26.50 -10.66
C LEU A 99 -1.22 26.87 -10.46
N THR A 100 -0.89 27.39 -9.27
CA THR A 100 0.49 27.70 -8.86
C THR A 100 1.11 26.56 -8.03
N CYS A 101 2.42 26.60 -7.79
CA CYS A 101 3.13 25.57 -7.02
C CYS A 101 2.54 25.42 -5.61
N THR A 102 2.36 26.53 -4.89
CA THR A 102 1.84 26.48 -3.52
C THR A 102 0.35 26.16 -3.43
N THR A 103 -0.41 26.29 -4.52
CA THR A 103 -1.81 25.85 -4.57
C THR A 103 -1.90 24.33 -4.33
N CYS A 104 -1.02 23.55 -4.95
CA CYS A 104 -0.95 22.10 -4.75
C CYS A 104 -0.07 21.73 -3.54
N HIS A 105 1.18 22.20 -3.51
CA HIS A 105 2.19 21.75 -2.56
C HIS A 105 2.14 22.47 -1.19
N GLY A 106 1.46 23.62 -1.10
CA GLY A 106 1.58 24.49 0.08
C GLY A 106 2.97 25.14 0.16
N GLY A 107 3.50 25.32 1.38
CA GLY A 107 4.73 26.07 1.60
C GLY A 107 4.52 27.59 1.54
N ASN A 108 5.62 28.34 1.43
CA ASN A 108 5.58 29.80 1.39
C ASN A 108 5.97 30.32 -0.01
N PRO A 109 5.07 31.02 -0.74
CA PRO A 109 5.32 31.46 -2.11
C PRO A 109 6.20 32.71 -2.21
N VAL A 110 6.53 33.37 -1.10
CA VAL A 110 7.20 34.69 -1.10
C VAL A 110 8.72 34.61 -1.26
N PRO A 111 9.46 33.76 -0.53
CA PRO A 111 10.93 33.75 -0.56
C PRO A 111 11.47 33.44 -1.95
N ARG A 112 12.43 34.26 -2.40
CA ARG A 112 13.04 34.19 -3.73
C ARG A 112 14.56 34.32 -3.58
N LYS A 113 15.33 33.52 -4.32
CA LYS A 113 16.78 33.67 -4.36
C LYS A 113 17.17 34.96 -5.08
N THR A 114 18.09 35.72 -4.50
CA THR A 114 18.69 36.91 -5.14
C THR A 114 20.07 36.64 -5.74
N SER A 115 20.67 35.50 -5.42
CA SER A 115 21.99 35.06 -5.90
C SER A 115 22.13 33.54 -5.78
N ASP A 116 23.15 32.98 -6.43
CA ASP A 116 23.51 31.55 -6.33
C ASP A 116 24.49 31.24 -5.18
N ASP A 117 24.67 32.17 -4.23
CA ASP A 117 25.40 31.90 -2.98
C ASP A 117 24.71 30.75 -2.21
N PRO A 118 25.44 29.67 -1.85
CA PRO A 118 24.92 28.56 -1.04
C PRO A 118 24.16 29.00 0.22
N LYS A 119 24.60 30.06 0.89
CA LYS A 119 23.91 30.56 2.10
C LYS A 119 22.55 31.16 1.80
N GLU A 120 22.45 31.88 0.68
CA GLU A 120 21.18 32.46 0.22
C GLU A 120 20.21 31.36 -0.23
N ILE A 121 20.71 30.36 -0.96
CA ILE A 121 19.93 29.18 -1.36
C ILE A 121 19.39 28.47 -0.11
N GLU A 122 20.22 28.24 0.90
CA GLU A 122 19.81 27.60 2.14
C GLU A 122 18.75 28.43 2.88
N ARG A 123 18.96 29.75 3.02
CA ARG A 123 17.99 30.66 3.64
C ARG A 123 16.63 30.58 2.95
N VAL A 124 16.58 30.70 1.62
CA VAL A 124 15.34 30.66 0.85
C VAL A 124 14.66 29.31 0.96
N LYS A 125 15.41 28.20 0.85
CA LYS A 125 14.87 26.85 1.06
C LYS A 125 14.25 26.70 2.45
N ASN A 126 14.90 27.23 3.48
CA ASN A 126 14.45 27.15 4.86
C ASN A 126 13.16 27.95 5.11
N GLU A 127 12.94 29.04 4.39
CA GLU A 127 11.76 29.89 4.49
C GLU A 127 10.60 29.43 3.59
N ALA A 128 10.90 28.80 2.44
CA ALA A 128 9.92 28.40 1.43
C ALA A 128 9.37 26.98 1.67
N HIS A 129 10.26 26.00 1.96
CA HIS A 129 9.89 24.59 2.03
C HIS A 129 9.20 24.24 3.34
N VAL A 130 8.22 23.35 3.27
CA VAL A 130 7.71 22.69 4.48
C VAL A 130 8.75 21.70 4.98
N ARG A 131 9.03 21.70 6.28
CA ARG A 131 10.02 20.81 6.89
C ARG A 131 9.41 19.46 7.26
N ALA A 132 10.17 18.41 6.99
CA ALA A 132 9.93 17.10 7.57
C ALA A 132 10.04 17.18 9.10
N ARG A 133 9.23 16.38 9.77
CA ARG A 133 9.31 16.15 11.22
C ARG A 133 10.59 15.38 11.57
N PHE A 134 11.03 14.50 10.69
CA PHE A 134 12.23 13.67 10.87
C PHE A 134 13.26 13.93 9.76
N PRO A 135 13.83 15.15 9.66
CA PRO A 135 14.65 15.55 8.51
C PRO A 135 15.89 14.67 8.27
N ASP A 136 16.44 14.07 9.32
CA ASP A 136 17.58 13.15 9.20
C ASP A 136 17.17 11.79 8.62
N GLU A 137 15.94 11.31 8.86
CA GLU A 137 15.39 10.07 8.28
C GLU A 137 15.06 10.23 6.77
N TRP A 138 14.96 11.47 6.26
CA TRP A 138 14.73 11.78 4.85
C TRP A 138 16.02 11.98 4.02
N ARG A 139 17.20 11.79 4.62
CA ARG A 139 18.46 11.90 3.90
C ARG A 139 18.77 10.60 3.15
N ARG A 140 19.32 10.74 1.95
CA ARG A 140 19.88 9.64 1.15
C ARG A 140 21.39 9.82 1.08
N ASP A 141 22.15 8.80 1.48
CA ASP A 141 23.62 8.85 1.52
C ASP A 141 24.17 10.08 2.29
N GLY A 142 23.50 10.44 3.39
CA GLY A 142 23.83 11.60 4.21
C GLY A 142 23.47 12.96 3.59
N LYS A 143 22.84 12.99 2.41
CA LYS A 143 22.48 14.22 1.67
C LYS A 143 20.96 14.42 1.65
N SER A 144 20.54 15.68 1.72
CA SER A 144 19.15 16.06 1.41
C SER A 144 18.98 16.12 -0.10
N THR A 145 18.21 15.19 -0.65
CA THR A 145 17.83 15.16 -2.06
C THR A 145 16.32 15.40 -2.21
N GLY A 146 15.89 15.80 -3.41
CA GLY A 146 14.48 15.79 -3.79
C GLY A 146 13.99 14.42 -4.24
N ALA A 147 14.88 13.43 -4.34
CA ALA A 147 14.51 12.07 -4.70
C ALA A 147 13.68 11.40 -3.60
N ASN A 148 12.71 10.59 -3.99
CA ASN A 148 12.00 9.76 -3.03
C ASN A 148 12.99 8.77 -2.38
N PRO A 149 13.06 8.72 -1.04
CA PRO A 149 13.96 7.81 -0.34
C PRO A 149 13.47 6.37 -0.44
N GLU A 150 14.43 5.46 -0.32
CA GLU A 150 14.19 4.03 -0.28
C GLU A 150 13.41 3.65 0.99
N ARG A 151 12.41 2.77 0.84
CA ARG A 151 11.68 2.12 1.94
C ARG A 151 11.10 3.09 2.98
N SER A 152 10.59 4.23 2.52
CA SER A 152 10.08 5.32 3.37
C SER A 152 8.67 5.12 3.94
N ASN A 153 8.06 3.95 3.73
CA ASN A 153 6.66 3.62 4.06
C ASN A 153 6.21 4.14 5.45
N THR A 154 6.80 3.62 6.52
CA THR A 154 6.40 3.96 7.90
C THR A 154 6.86 5.36 8.32
N LEU A 155 7.93 5.89 7.70
CA LEU A 155 8.38 7.26 7.88
C LEU A 155 7.32 8.24 7.37
N LEU A 156 6.81 8.00 6.15
CA LEU A 156 5.79 8.83 5.52
C LEU A 156 4.49 8.89 6.36
N ALA A 157 4.10 7.79 7.02
CA ALA A 157 2.96 7.76 7.94
C ALA A 157 3.14 8.66 9.18
N ARG A 158 4.38 8.82 9.67
CA ARG A 158 4.68 9.60 10.88
C ARG A 158 4.84 11.10 10.61
N GLU A 159 4.92 11.49 9.33
CA GLU A 159 5.12 12.87 8.91
C GLU A 159 3.86 13.74 9.06
N SER A 160 4.07 15.06 9.07
CA SER A 160 2.96 16.02 9.07
C SER A 160 2.24 16.02 7.73
N TRP A 161 0.91 16.23 7.74
CA TRP A 161 0.13 16.30 6.50
C TRP A 161 0.61 17.44 5.59
N GLN A 162 1.13 18.53 6.15
CA GLN A 162 1.69 19.64 5.37
C GLN A 162 2.95 19.21 4.63
N PHE A 163 3.83 18.43 5.26
CA PHE A 163 5.04 17.92 4.60
C PHE A 163 4.68 16.89 3.53
N VAL A 164 3.72 16.00 3.82
CA VAL A 164 3.20 15.02 2.86
C VAL A 164 2.63 15.71 1.63
N ARG A 165 1.78 16.72 1.82
CA ARG A 165 1.27 17.58 0.75
C ARG A 165 2.40 18.26 -0.04
N PHE A 166 3.42 18.73 0.67
CA PHE A 166 4.54 19.43 0.05
C PHE A 166 5.38 18.54 -0.85
N VAL A 167 5.63 17.28 -0.47
CA VAL A 167 6.40 16.35 -1.31
C VAL A 167 5.53 15.65 -2.35
N ASN A 168 4.27 15.36 -2.02
CA ASN A 168 3.32 14.70 -2.91
C ASN A 168 1.88 15.18 -2.66
N PRO A 169 1.37 16.15 -3.43
CA PRO A 169 -0.02 16.59 -3.31
C PRO A 169 -1.03 15.54 -3.79
N GLY A 170 -0.62 14.49 -4.48
CA GLY A 170 -1.49 13.38 -4.91
C GLY A 170 -1.58 12.22 -3.91
N ASP A 171 -0.92 12.29 -2.76
CA ASP A 171 -1.02 11.28 -1.69
C ASP A 171 -2.44 11.22 -1.12
N LEU A 172 -2.97 10.02 -0.89
CA LEU A 172 -4.39 9.84 -0.53
C LEU A 172 -4.78 10.51 0.80
N ARG A 173 -3.82 10.78 1.68
CA ARG A 173 -4.08 11.51 2.93
C ARG A 173 -4.38 12.98 2.73
N VAL A 174 -4.00 13.56 1.58
CA VAL A 174 -4.15 14.99 1.29
C VAL A 174 -4.85 15.27 -0.03
N ALA A 175 -4.99 14.26 -0.91
CA ALA A 175 -5.58 14.35 -2.25
C ALA A 175 -6.98 14.99 -2.24
N ALA A 176 -7.79 14.75 -1.20
CA ALA A 176 -9.11 15.35 -1.07
C ALA A 176 -9.05 16.88 -0.92
N LYS A 177 -7.97 17.44 -0.34
CA LYS A 177 -7.78 18.89 -0.20
C LYS A 177 -7.11 19.54 -1.41
N THR A 178 -6.27 18.79 -2.12
CA THR A 178 -5.45 19.28 -3.24
C THR A 178 -6.13 19.05 -4.58
N CYS A 179 -6.44 17.79 -4.91
CA CYS A 179 -7.06 17.38 -6.18
C CYS A 179 -8.59 17.39 -6.11
N GLY A 180 -9.14 16.90 -4.99
CA GLY A 180 -10.58 16.80 -4.74
C GLY A 180 -11.21 18.10 -4.21
N GLY A 181 -10.42 19.16 -4.00
CA GLY A 181 -10.83 20.39 -3.32
C GLY A 181 -11.96 21.14 -4.02
N SER A 182 -11.64 22.13 -4.85
CA SER A 182 -12.59 22.99 -5.57
C SER A 182 -13.36 22.28 -6.70
N ALA A 183 -13.78 21.02 -6.46
CA ALA A 183 -14.55 20.16 -7.34
C ALA A 183 -13.86 19.76 -8.67
N CYS A 184 -12.52 19.76 -8.74
CA CYS A 184 -11.80 19.32 -9.95
C CYS A 184 -11.82 17.80 -10.13
N HIS A 185 -11.44 17.04 -9.11
CA HIS A 185 -11.33 15.56 -9.13
C HIS A 185 -11.95 14.90 -7.89
N GLU A 186 -13.08 15.42 -7.42
CA GLU A 186 -13.70 14.95 -6.16
C GLU A 186 -14.11 13.48 -6.23
N LEU A 187 -14.70 13.05 -7.34
CA LEU A 187 -15.17 11.68 -7.53
C LEU A 187 -13.99 10.70 -7.61
N GLU A 188 -12.98 11.03 -8.39
CA GLU A 188 -11.77 10.22 -8.55
C GLU A 188 -11.03 10.09 -7.22
N SER A 189 -10.85 11.19 -6.49
CA SER A 189 -10.19 11.19 -5.18
C SER A 189 -10.91 10.28 -4.19
N LYS A 190 -12.25 10.35 -4.13
CA LYS A 190 -13.07 9.48 -3.27
C LYS A 190 -12.99 8.01 -3.69
N ASN A 191 -13.04 7.71 -4.98
CA ASN A 191 -13.05 6.35 -5.50
C ASN A 191 -11.69 5.67 -5.30
N VAL A 192 -10.59 6.34 -5.62
CA VAL A 192 -9.24 5.77 -5.46
C VAL A 192 -8.92 5.50 -4.00
N ALA A 193 -9.28 6.42 -3.09
CA ALA A 193 -9.09 6.25 -1.65
C ALA A 193 -9.82 5.03 -1.06
N ARG A 194 -10.81 4.48 -1.76
CA ARG A 194 -11.61 3.31 -1.36
C ARG A 194 -11.38 2.10 -2.28
N SER A 195 -10.41 2.19 -3.19
CA SER A 195 -10.14 1.13 -4.14
C SER A 195 -9.34 -0.02 -3.53
N MET A 196 -9.45 -1.19 -4.16
CA MET A 196 -8.67 -2.38 -3.82
C MET A 196 -7.15 -2.15 -3.80
N MET A 197 -6.63 -1.25 -4.64
CA MET A 197 -5.20 -0.88 -4.68
C MET A 197 -4.77 -0.03 -3.48
N THR A 198 -5.73 0.59 -2.79
CA THR A 198 -5.50 1.32 -1.54
C THR A 198 -5.61 0.38 -0.35
N HIS A 199 -6.70 -0.38 -0.23
CA HIS A 199 -6.97 -1.10 1.02
C HIS A 199 -6.54 -2.57 1.03
N GLY A 200 -6.24 -3.19 -0.12
CA GLY A 200 -5.64 -4.53 -0.16
C GLY A 200 -6.45 -5.67 0.45
N ALA A 201 -7.73 -5.45 0.76
CA ALA A 201 -8.52 -6.31 1.65
C ALA A 201 -8.70 -7.74 1.13
N MET A 202 -8.63 -7.94 -0.18
CA MET A 202 -8.71 -9.27 -0.81
C MET A 202 -7.60 -10.19 -0.32
N LEU A 203 -6.34 -9.73 -0.29
CA LEU A 203 -5.22 -10.56 0.15
C LEU A 203 -5.36 -10.93 1.63
N TRP A 204 -5.66 -9.95 2.47
CA TRP A 204 -5.81 -10.17 3.91
C TRP A 204 -7.00 -11.05 4.23
N GLY A 205 -8.14 -10.82 3.57
CA GLY A 205 -9.32 -11.68 3.68
C GLY A 205 -9.04 -13.11 3.26
N ALA A 206 -8.39 -13.31 2.11
CA ALA A 206 -8.01 -14.64 1.63
C ALA A 206 -7.04 -15.34 2.59
N ALA A 207 -6.00 -14.64 3.06
CA ALA A 207 -5.06 -15.19 4.02
C ALA A 207 -5.76 -15.59 5.33
N LEU A 208 -6.56 -14.71 5.92
CA LEU A 208 -7.21 -14.98 7.20
C LEU A 208 -8.26 -16.08 7.11
N TYR A 209 -9.11 -16.06 6.09
CA TYR A 209 -10.17 -17.05 5.91
C TYR A 209 -9.61 -18.42 5.57
N ASN A 210 -8.72 -18.53 4.57
CA ASN A 210 -8.18 -19.82 4.12
C ASN A 210 -7.29 -20.50 5.16
N ASN A 211 -6.72 -19.71 6.08
CA ASN A 211 -5.92 -20.26 7.18
C ASN A 211 -6.76 -20.49 8.45
N GLY A 212 -8.05 -20.14 8.48
CA GLY A 212 -8.93 -20.31 9.63
C GLY A 212 -8.68 -19.32 10.78
N SER A 213 -7.97 -18.22 10.53
CA SER A 213 -7.66 -17.18 11.52
C SER A 213 -8.82 -16.20 11.74
N PHE A 214 -9.71 -16.06 10.74
CA PHE A 214 -10.88 -15.20 10.86
C PHE A 214 -12.09 -15.83 10.14
N PRO A 215 -13.26 -15.98 10.80
CA PRO A 215 -14.35 -16.85 10.35
C PRO A 215 -15.29 -16.18 9.32
N HIS A 216 -14.77 -15.29 8.47
CA HIS A 216 -15.56 -14.58 7.48
C HIS A 216 -14.90 -14.60 6.11
N LYS A 217 -15.65 -15.01 5.09
CA LYS A 217 -15.20 -15.01 3.69
C LYS A 217 -15.19 -13.59 3.10
N ASP A 218 -16.16 -12.76 3.48
CA ASP A 218 -16.14 -11.33 3.16
C ASP A 218 -15.01 -10.66 3.95
N PRO A 219 -14.08 -9.96 3.28
CA PRO A 219 -12.98 -9.29 3.96
C PRO A 219 -13.48 -8.30 5.01
N ARG A 220 -12.85 -8.34 6.19
CA ARG A 220 -13.11 -7.38 7.29
C ARG A 220 -11.99 -6.39 7.52
N PHE A 221 -10.81 -6.66 6.99
CA PHE A 221 -9.63 -5.85 7.26
C PHE A 221 -9.05 -5.30 5.97
N GLY A 222 -8.53 -4.08 6.04
CA GLY A 222 -7.81 -3.43 4.95
C GLY A 222 -6.98 -2.25 5.44
N GLU A 223 -6.22 -1.68 4.52
CA GLU A 223 -5.38 -0.50 4.78
C GLU A 223 -6.10 0.80 4.43
N SER A 224 -6.08 1.75 5.35
CA SER A 224 -6.43 3.13 5.08
C SER A 224 -5.84 3.99 6.17
N TYR A 225 -5.37 5.17 5.79
CA TYR A 225 -4.71 6.09 6.70
C TYR A 225 -5.35 7.48 6.61
N SER A 226 -5.58 8.09 7.77
CA SER A 226 -6.11 9.44 7.89
C SER A 226 -5.08 10.50 7.51
N GLU A 227 -5.48 11.78 7.51
CA GLU A 227 -4.58 12.91 7.29
C GLU A 227 -3.36 12.91 8.22
N THR A 228 -3.50 12.38 9.44
CA THR A 228 -2.42 12.28 10.43
C THR A 228 -1.54 11.03 10.23
N GLY A 229 -1.84 10.20 9.24
CA GLY A 229 -1.20 8.90 9.03
C GLY A 229 -1.66 7.81 10.01
N ALA A 230 -2.69 8.07 10.83
CA ALA A 230 -3.26 7.06 11.70
C ALA A 230 -4.12 6.08 10.89
N PRO A 231 -4.09 4.78 11.19
CA PRO A 231 -4.96 3.81 10.54
C PRO A 231 -6.44 4.15 10.81
N GLN A 232 -7.30 4.00 9.80
CA GLN A 232 -8.72 4.33 9.89
C GLN A 232 -9.61 3.25 9.29
N THR A 233 -10.84 3.17 9.79
CA THR A 233 -11.88 2.29 9.24
C THR A 233 -12.52 2.93 8.01
N LEU A 234 -12.71 2.14 6.95
CA LEU A 234 -13.55 2.51 5.82
C LEU A 234 -14.97 2.04 6.08
N ILE A 235 -15.95 2.94 6.04
CA ILE A 235 -17.36 2.64 6.29
C ILE A 235 -18.15 2.93 5.02
N GLN A 236 -18.94 1.95 4.56
CA GLN A 236 -19.86 2.11 3.45
C GLN A 236 -21.15 2.77 3.94
N ASN A 237 -21.46 3.95 3.39
CA ASN A 237 -22.67 4.71 3.69
C ASN A 237 -23.34 5.14 2.38
N PRO A 238 -24.62 4.78 2.12
CA PRO A 238 -25.50 3.96 2.95
C PRO A 238 -25.02 2.50 3.09
N GLU A 239 -25.49 1.81 4.13
CA GLU A 239 -25.20 0.39 4.33
C GLU A 239 -25.64 -0.43 3.11
N PRO A 240 -24.80 -1.36 2.61
CA PRO A 240 -25.14 -2.11 1.40
C PRO A 240 -26.29 -3.09 1.66
N THR A 241 -27.21 -3.19 0.71
CA THR A 241 -28.29 -4.19 0.75
C THR A 241 -27.76 -5.60 0.56
N ALA A 242 -28.54 -6.63 0.91
CA ALA A 242 -28.16 -8.02 0.64
C ALA A 242 -27.90 -8.28 -0.85
N GLU A 243 -28.66 -7.62 -1.73
CA GLU A 243 -28.49 -7.73 -3.18
C GLU A 243 -27.21 -7.04 -3.65
N ASP A 244 -26.88 -5.85 -3.13
CA ASP A 244 -25.62 -5.16 -3.42
C ASP A 244 -24.41 -6.01 -3.02
N ARG A 245 -24.45 -6.62 -1.83
CA ARG A 245 -23.38 -7.51 -1.37
C ARG A 245 -23.24 -8.73 -2.27
N ARG A 246 -24.36 -9.34 -2.68
CA ARG A 246 -24.38 -10.54 -3.52
C ARG A 246 -23.91 -10.28 -4.95
N THR A 247 -24.34 -9.18 -5.58
CA THR A 247 -24.14 -8.94 -7.01
C THR A 247 -22.94 -8.07 -7.34
N LYS A 248 -22.55 -7.17 -6.43
CA LYS A 248 -21.47 -6.20 -6.65
C LYS A 248 -20.32 -6.37 -5.66
N GLY A 249 -20.46 -7.22 -4.64
CA GLY A 249 -19.43 -7.44 -3.64
C GLY A 249 -19.18 -6.23 -2.73
N LEU A 250 -20.18 -5.34 -2.52
CA LEU A 250 -20.01 -4.23 -1.58
C LEU A 250 -19.77 -4.76 -0.17
N LEU A 251 -18.80 -4.18 0.53
CA LEU A 251 -18.52 -4.47 1.94
C LEU A 251 -19.16 -3.40 2.82
N THR A 252 -19.63 -3.78 4.01
CA THR A 252 -20.18 -2.82 4.98
C THR A 252 -19.10 -1.90 5.55
N PHE A 253 -17.93 -2.48 5.86
CA PHE A 253 -16.78 -1.76 6.38
C PHE A 253 -15.49 -2.56 6.20
N LEU A 254 -14.36 -1.88 6.34
CA LEU A 254 -13.03 -2.47 6.49
C LEU A 254 -12.31 -1.80 7.66
N ASP A 255 -11.93 -2.58 8.66
CA ASP A 255 -11.13 -2.12 9.78
C ASP A 255 -9.63 -2.25 9.51
N PRO A 256 -8.79 -1.44 10.16
CA PRO A 256 -7.37 -1.75 10.26
C PRO A 256 -7.16 -3.12 10.91
N ILE A 257 -6.20 -3.89 10.40
CA ILE A 257 -5.84 -5.16 11.05
C ILE A 257 -5.35 -4.88 12.48
N PRO A 258 -5.87 -5.56 13.51
CA PRO A 258 -5.46 -5.33 14.89
C PRO A 258 -3.98 -5.70 15.06
N ARG A 259 -3.29 -5.00 15.96
CA ARG A 259 -1.91 -5.32 16.34
C ARG A 259 -1.76 -6.81 16.70
N TRP A 260 -0.76 -7.46 16.14
CA TRP A 260 -0.59 -8.92 16.28
C TRP A 260 -0.51 -9.36 17.74
N GLU A 261 0.00 -8.52 18.66
CA GLU A 261 0.17 -8.82 20.09
C GLU A 261 -1.14 -9.15 20.81
N ILE A 262 -2.28 -8.70 20.29
CA ILE A 262 -3.60 -8.96 20.87
C ILE A 262 -4.40 -10.04 20.11
N SER A 263 -3.83 -10.59 19.03
CA SER A 263 -4.47 -11.66 18.27
C SER A 263 -4.41 -13.00 19.02
N GLN A 264 -5.37 -13.88 18.72
CA GLN A 264 -5.41 -15.26 19.22
C GLN A 264 -5.53 -16.21 18.02
N PRO A 265 -4.93 -17.41 18.06
CA PRO A 265 -4.88 -18.28 16.89
C PRO A 265 -6.27 -18.84 16.62
N GLY A 266 -6.81 -18.57 15.43
CA GLY A 266 -8.10 -19.13 15.01
C GLY A 266 -8.02 -20.60 14.60
N ASN A 267 -6.89 -21.01 14.00
CA ASN A 267 -6.66 -22.38 13.56
C ASN A 267 -5.60 -23.08 14.43
N VAL A 268 -6.08 -23.96 15.31
CA VAL A 268 -5.21 -24.78 16.16
C VAL A 268 -4.51 -25.91 15.42
N LEU A 269 -5.04 -26.36 14.28
CA LEU A 269 -4.54 -27.54 13.56
C LEU A 269 -3.22 -27.28 12.84
N ARG A 270 -3.01 -26.07 12.30
CA ARG A 270 -1.72 -25.67 11.69
C ARG A 270 -0.58 -25.51 12.68
N VAL A 271 -0.87 -25.47 13.97
CA VAL A 271 0.15 -25.38 15.03
C VAL A 271 0.63 -26.77 15.46
N PHE A 272 -0.04 -27.85 15.02
CA PHE A 272 0.29 -29.25 15.32
C PHE A 272 1.09 -29.96 14.22
N GLU A 273 1.80 -29.22 13.36
CA GLU A 273 2.80 -29.85 12.47
C GLU A 273 3.81 -30.62 13.34
N ARG A 274 4.01 -31.92 13.03
CA ARG A 274 4.88 -32.81 13.81
C ARG A 274 6.30 -32.24 13.88
N GLY A 275 6.83 -32.01 15.08
CA GLY A 275 8.25 -31.70 15.29
C GLY A 275 8.63 -30.73 16.41
N GLY A 276 7.68 -30.04 17.06
CA GLY A 276 8.00 -28.99 18.04
C GLY A 276 8.35 -29.48 19.45
N LYS A 277 9.34 -28.84 20.08
CA LYS A 277 9.70 -28.96 21.52
C LYS A 277 8.81 -28.05 22.42
N ARG A 278 8.95 -28.22 23.74
CA ARG A 278 8.29 -27.39 24.76
C ARG A 278 8.76 -25.92 24.66
N ARG A 279 7.83 -24.96 24.78
CA ARG A 279 8.12 -23.52 24.76
C ARG A 279 8.72 -23.00 26.06
N LEU A 280 9.53 -21.94 25.94
CA LEU A 280 9.95 -21.11 27.07
C LEU A 280 8.74 -20.53 27.78
N GLU A 281 8.72 -20.66 29.09
CA GLU A 281 7.83 -19.90 29.94
C GLU A 281 8.62 -18.72 30.50
N VAL A 282 7.98 -17.56 30.65
CA VAL A 282 8.59 -16.41 31.33
C VAL A 282 8.94 -16.87 32.75
N GLY A 283 10.23 -16.89 33.09
CA GLY A 283 10.74 -17.39 34.36
C GLY A 283 11.20 -18.86 34.35
N LEU A 284 11.11 -19.58 33.23
CA LEU A 284 11.60 -20.96 33.08
C LEU A 284 12.38 -21.13 31.75
N PRO A 285 13.61 -20.60 31.65
CA PRO A 285 14.40 -20.67 30.43
C PRO A 285 14.81 -22.11 30.11
N ASP A 286 14.76 -22.47 28.83
CA ASP A 286 15.35 -23.68 28.28
C ASP A 286 16.77 -23.34 27.83
N LYS A 287 17.75 -24.02 28.42
CA LYS A 287 19.18 -23.80 28.16
C LYS A 287 19.62 -24.37 26.80
N ASP A 288 18.83 -25.28 26.23
CA ASP A 288 19.16 -26.01 25.01
C ASP A 288 18.47 -25.42 23.77
N GLU A 289 17.82 -24.26 23.90
CA GLU A 289 17.17 -23.52 22.81
C GLU A 289 18.05 -22.36 22.30
N ASP A 290 18.13 -22.23 20.97
CA ASP A 290 18.90 -21.18 20.32
C ASP A 290 18.31 -19.78 20.64
N PRO A 291 19.12 -18.85 21.18
CA PRO A 291 18.67 -17.48 21.44
C PRO A 291 18.11 -16.82 20.17
N GLY A 292 16.86 -16.33 20.26
CA GLY A 292 16.18 -15.66 19.14
C GLY A 292 15.53 -16.59 18.12
N LYS A 293 15.54 -17.92 18.32
CA LYS A 293 14.89 -18.90 17.46
C LYS A 293 13.92 -19.82 18.23
N PRO A 294 12.82 -19.26 18.79
CA PRO A 294 11.89 -20.06 19.58
C PRO A 294 11.17 -21.13 18.75
N ASP A 295 11.12 -22.37 19.27
CA ASP A 295 10.48 -23.51 18.60
C ASP A 295 8.93 -23.39 18.60
N LYS A 296 8.24 -23.99 17.63
CA LYS A 296 6.80 -23.79 17.33
C LYS A 296 5.88 -24.71 18.15
N GLY A 297 4.66 -24.26 18.50
CA GLY A 297 3.61 -25.07 19.17
C GLY A 297 2.44 -24.24 19.74
N LEU A 298 1.47 -24.85 20.46
CA LEU A 298 0.49 -24.21 21.38
C LEU A 298 0.89 -24.37 22.86
N SER A 299 0.28 -23.61 23.77
CA SER A 299 0.61 -23.63 25.20
C SER A 299 0.13 -24.94 25.82
N ALA A 300 0.91 -25.47 26.76
CA ALA A 300 0.52 -26.66 27.54
C ALA A 300 -0.78 -26.44 28.32
N ARG A 301 -1.17 -25.18 28.58
CA ARG A 301 -2.36 -24.81 29.36
C ARG A 301 -3.58 -24.42 28.50
N GLY A 302 -3.56 -24.71 27.19
CA GLY A 302 -4.68 -24.43 26.28
C GLY A 302 -4.77 -22.97 25.82
N PHE A 303 -5.90 -22.59 25.20
CA PHE A 303 -6.15 -21.23 24.70
C PHE A 303 -6.01 -20.18 25.81
N GLY A 304 -5.49 -18.98 25.48
CA GLY A 304 -5.39 -17.86 26.43
C GLY A 304 -4.25 -17.95 27.45
N SER A 305 -3.35 -18.93 27.33
CA SER A 305 -2.16 -19.07 28.18
C SER A 305 -0.87 -18.94 27.36
N ALA A 306 0.13 -18.24 27.89
CA ALA A 306 1.42 -17.98 27.23
C ALA A 306 1.34 -17.31 25.84
N GLN A 307 0.57 -16.21 25.73
CA GLN A 307 0.56 -15.21 24.64
C GLN A 307 0.86 -15.77 23.24
N ARG A 308 -0.11 -16.46 22.63
CA ARG A 308 0.06 -16.99 21.28
C ARG A 308 -0.70 -16.13 20.30
N THR A 309 -0.02 -15.10 19.81
CA THR A 309 -0.32 -14.40 18.57
C THR A 309 -0.75 -15.36 17.47
N ASP A 310 -1.79 -15.00 16.71
CA ASP A 310 -2.15 -15.71 15.49
C ASP A 310 -1.00 -15.57 14.46
N PRO A 311 -0.36 -16.68 14.04
CA PRO A 311 0.79 -16.62 13.15
C PRO A 311 0.44 -16.05 11.77
N VAL A 312 -0.83 -16.10 11.35
CA VAL A 312 -1.30 -15.50 10.08
C VAL A 312 -1.41 -13.99 10.23
N VAL A 313 -1.95 -13.48 11.35
CA VAL A 313 -1.99 -12.03 11.62
C VAL A 313 -0.57 -11.47 11.73
N LEU A 314 0.31 -12.17 12.44
CA LEU A 314 1.74 -11.83 12.51
C LEU A 314 2.39 -11.86 11.12
N GLY A 315 2.11 -12.92 10.35
CA GLY A 315 2.60 -13.09 8.99
C GLY A 315 2.20 -11.92 8.12
N LEU A 316 0.91 -11.57 8.05
CA LEU A 316 0.40 -10.43 7.28
C LEU A 316 1.10 -9.11 7.63
N GLN A 317 1.34 -8.85 8.93
CA GLN A 317 1.97 -7.61 9.38
C GLN A 317 3.49 -7.58 9.16
N LYS A 318 4.14 -8.75 9.07
CA LYS A 318 5.59 -8.85 8.84
C LYS A 318 5.94 -8.98 7.36
N THR A 319 5.24 -9.83 6.62
CA THR A 319 5.53 -10.10 5.21
C THR A 319 5.03 -8.98 4.32
N ARG A 320 3.92 -8.34 4.70
CA ARG A 320 3.44 -7.11 4.03
C ARG A 320 3.43 -7.29 2.50
N LEU A 321 2.96 -8.45 2.05
CA LEU A 321 3.17 -8.96 0.69
C LEU A 321 2.60 -8.04 -0.42
N LEU A 322 1.54 -7.28 -0.13
CA LEU A 322 0.94 -6.33 -1.08
C LEU A 322 1.50 -4.90 -0.93
N ASP A 323 2.34 -4.68 0.08
CA ASP A 323 2.87 -3.36 0.35
C ASP A 323 4.11 -3.05 -0.50
N PRO A 324 4.33 -1.76 -0.82
CA PRO A 324 3.49 -0.64 -0.41
C PRO A 324 2.20 -0.57 -1.24
N THR A 325 1.04 -0.40 -0.60
CA THR A 325 -0.21 -0.04 -1.29
C THR A 325 -0.16 1.41 -1.81
N LEU A 326 -1.24 1.90 -2.44
CA LEU A 326 -1.34 3.32 -2.84
C LEU A 326 -1.23 4.32 -1.68
N ASN A 327 -1.29 3.86 -0.42
CA ASN A 327 -1.10 4.70 0.75
C ASN A 327 0.34 5.20 0.92
N PHE A 328 1.33 4.53 0.31
CA PHE A 328 2.74 4.80 0.53
C PHE A 328 3.51 4.94 -0.78
N LEU A 329 4.68 5.57 -0.71
CA LEU A 329 5.63 5.64 -1.82
C LEU A 329 6.07 4.22 -2.19
N GLY A 330 6.59 4.04 -3.41
CA GLY A 330 7.29 2.81 -3.77
C GLY A 330 8.45 2.52 -2.80
N THR A 331 8.89 1.28 -2.77
CA THR A 331 10.14 0.89 -2.09
C THR A 331 11.34 1.65 -2.66
N ASN A 332 11.34 1.95 -3.97
CA ASN A 332 12.35 2.76 -4.67
C ASN A 332 13.79 2.25 -4.51
N ASP A 333 13.97 0.99 -4.10
CA ASP A 333 15.26 0.38 -3.75
C ASP A 333 15.85 -0.47 -4.88
N HIS A 334 15.09 -0.68 -5.97
CA HIS A 334 15.54 -1.40 -7.15
C HIS A 334 15.26 -0.62 -8.43
N PRO A 335 16.15 -0.71 -9.45
CA PRO A 335 15.82 -0.31 -10.81
C PRO A 335 14.51 -0.94 -11.28
N GLY A 336 13.61 -0.13 -11.84
CA GLY A 336 12.29 -0.59 -12.26
C GLY A 336 11.19 -0.54 -11.22
N ASP A 337 11.52 -0.26 -9.94
CA ASP A 337 10.56 -0.25 -8.83
C ASP A 337 10.40 1.16 -8.24
N TYR A 338 10.21 2.15 -9.12
CA TYR A 338 10.03 3.54 -8.70
C TYR A 338 8.60 4.03 -8.89
N ARG A 339 8.05 4.62 -7.83
CA ARG A 339 6.78 5.35 -7.89
C ARG A 339 6.56 6.23 -6.67
N SER A 340 5.62 7.16 -6.83
CA SER A 340 5.04 7.91 -5.72
C SER A 340 3.86 7.16 -5.08
N SER A 341 3.05 7.85 -4.27
CA SER A 341 1.83 7.37 -3.63
C SER A 341 0.56 7.99 -4.25
N GLY A 342 -0.60 7.42 -3.91
CA GLY A 342 -1.92 7.90 -4.32
C GLY A 342 -2.09 8.09 -5.81
N CYS A 343 -2.68 9.21 -6.23
CA CYS A 343 -2.95 9.51 -7.64
C CYS A 343 -1.65 9.55 -8.46
N THR A 344 -0.58 10.12 -7.89
CA THR A 344 0.72 10.24 -8.58
C THR A 344 1.44 8.91 -8.78
N ALA A 345 1.08 7.85 -8.02
CA ALA A 345 1.65 6.53 -8.20
C ALA A 345 1.42 5.98 -9.62
N CYS A 346 0.29 6.35 -10.24
CA CYS A 346 -0.06 5.94 -11.60
C CYS A 346 0.12 7.07 -12.60
N HIS A 347 -0.21 8.32 -12.23
CA HIS A 347 -0.30 9.42 -13.18
C HIS A 347 0.99 10.23 -13.35
N VAL A 348 2.01 10.01 -12.52
CA VAL A 348 3.34 10.61 -12.69
C VAL A 348 4.34 9.49 -12.98
N ILE A 349 4.90 9.50 -14.18
CA ILE A 349 5.64 8.35 -14.69
C ILE A 349 7.11 8.40 -14.25
N TYR A 350 7.59 7.25 -13.80
CA TYR A 350 8.99 7.01 -13.47
C TYR A 350 9.66 6.19 -14.56
N ALA A 351 10.98 6.34 -14.67
CA ALA A 351 11.80 5.55 -15.57
C ALA A 351 11.97 4.14 -14.98
N ASN A 352 11.07 3.23 -15.33
CA ASN A 352 11.02 1.87 -14.77
C ASN A 352 11.38 0.76 -15.77
N ASP A 353 11.35 1.02 -17.08
CA ASP A 353 11.57 -0.04 -18.06
C ASP A 353 12.10 0.53 -19.39
N ARG A 354 12.99 -0.24 -20.03
CA ARG A 354 13.63 0.06 -21.31
C ARG A 354 12.90 -0.61 -22.49
N ASP A 355 12.05 -1.59 -22.23
CA ASP A 355 11.35 -2.29 -23.30
C ASP A 355 10.20 -1.43 -23.84
N PRO A 356 10.19 -1.06 -25.13
CA PRO A 356 9.13 -0.25 -25.74
C PRO A 356 7.74 -0.91 -25.67
N SER A 357 7.66 -2.24 -25.57
CA SER A 357 6.39 -2.95 -25.49
C SER A 357 5.65 -2.73 -24.15
N HIS A 358 6.38 -2.47 -23.07
CA HIS A 358 5.82 -2.30 -21.72
C HIS A 358 5.91 -0.86 -21.21
N SER A 359 6.90 -0.10 -21.68
CA SER A 359 7.17 1.29 -21.29
C SER A 359 6.59 2.33 -22.27
N ALA A 360 5.95 1.90 -23.36
CA ALA A 360 5.45 2.76 -24.42
C ALA A 360 6.55 3.72 -24.93
N PHE A 361 6.25 5.02 -25.01
CA PHE A 361 7.21 6.05 -25.45
C PHE A 361 8.17 6.51 -24.33
N TYR A 362 8.14 5.90 -23.15
CA TYR A 362 9.07 6.20 -22.05
C TYR A 362 10.34 5.33 -22.05
N ASN A 363 10.46 4.33 -22.94
CA ASN A 363 11.63 3.42 -23.01
C ASN A 363 12.99 4.13 -22.97
N SER A 364 13.10 5.26 -23.67
CA SER A 364 14.33 6.04 -23.78
C SER A 364 14.78 6.66 -22.45
N ALA A 365 13.89 6.78 -21.46
CA ALA A 365 14.23 7.26 -20.13
C ALA A 365 14.95 6.19 -19.28
N GLY A 366 14.87 4.92 -19.66
CA GLY A 366 15.51 3.82 -18.98
C GLY A 366 14.72 3.26 -17.79
N ASN A 367 15.43 2.60 -16.88
CA ASN A 367 14.86 1.91 -15.70
C ASN A 367 15.50 2.36 -14.37
N LEU A 368 16.26 3.46 -14.37
CA LEU A 368 17.05 3.90 -13.22
C LEU A 368 16.32 4.93 -12.34
N GLY A 369 15.05 5.25 -12.62
CA GLY A 369 14.32 6.26 -11.85
C GLY A 369 14.98 7.65 -11.89
N GLN A 370 15.71 7.96 -12.96
CA GLN A 370 16.40 9.23 -13.15
C GLN A 370 15.49 10.24 -13.84
N SER A 371 15.55 11.50 -13.40
CA SER A 371 14.73 12.55 -13.98
C SER A 371 15.22 12.99 -15.37
N LYS A 372 14.26 13.32 -16.24
CA LYS A 372 14.45 14.03 -17.51
C LYS A 372 13.74 15.39 -17.49
N THR A 373 13.42 15.91 -16.30
CA THR A 373 12.78 17.22 -16.14
C THR A 373 13.68 18.34 -16.67
N ALA A 374 13.09 19.42 -17.18
CA ALA A 374 13.77 20.65 -17.55
C ALA A 374 14.17 21.52 -16.34
N ASP A 375 13.69 21.20 -15.12
CA ASP A 375 14.10 21.90 -13.90
C ASP A 375 15.61 21.80 -13.68
N THR A 376 16.29 22.94 -13.56
CA THR A 376 17.75 23.00 -13.42
C THR A 376 18.27 22.67 -12.03
N ASN A 377 17.40 22.67 -11.02
CA ASN A 377 17.75 22.43 -9.62
C ASN A 377 17.47 20.97 -9.18
N ILE A 378 16.85 20.17 -10.04
CA ILE A 378 16.64 18.73 -9.84
C ILE A 378 17.73 17.95 -10.57
N SER A 379 18.44 17.11 -9.82
CA SER A 379 19.49 16.24 -10.35
C SER A 379 18.94 15.26 -11.40
N LYS A 380 19.77 14.95 -12.41
CA LYS A 380 19.46 14.03 -13.51
C LYS A 380 20.10 12.66 -13.35
N TYR A 381 20.86 12.49 -12.27
CA TYR A 381 21.76 11.35 -12.10
C TYR A 381 21.42 10.48 -10.90
N ASP A 382 20.70 11.01 -9.91
CA ASP A 382 20.16 10.25 -8.80
C ASP A 382 18.83 9.57 -9.19
N SER A 383 18.63 8.39 -8.61
CA SER A 383 17.42 7.60 -8.75
C SER A 383 16.33 8.07 -7.78
N GLY A 384 15.08 7.69 -8.04
CA GLY A 384 13.94 8.05 -7.18
C GLY A 384 13.22 9.33 -7.61
N HIS A 385 13.42 9.79 -8.84
CA HIS A 385 12.72 10.93 -9.43
C HIS A 385 11.78 10.48 -10.55
N PRO A 386 10.64 11.16 -10.73
CA PRO A 386 9.83 10.97 -11.93
C PRO A 386 10.58 11.47 -13.16
N ILE A 387 10.20 10.96 -14.34
CA ILE A 387 10.78 11.38 -15.62
C ILE A 387 10.55 12.89 -15.80
N LYS A 388 9.35 13.39 -15.50
CA LYS A 388 8.96 14.80 -15.57
C LYS A 388 7.96 15.15 -14.49
N HIS A 389 7.84 16.44 -14.17
CA HIS A 389 6.81 16.96 -13.29
C HIS A 389 5.49 17.18 -14.06
N GLN A 390 4.84 16.07 -14.47
CA GLN A 390 3.67 16.14 -15.34
C GLN A 390 2.73 14.94 -15.15
N PHE A 391 1.43 15.19 -15.11
CA PHE A 391 0.41 14.15 -15.15
C PHE A 391 0.19 13.60 -16.57
N THR A 392 -0.17 12.32 -16.64
CA THR A 392 -0.58 11.65 -17.87
C THR A 392 -1.75 10.69 -17.64
N SER A 393 -2.60 10.55 -18.65
CA SER A 393 -3.57 9.46 -18.78
C SER A 393 -3.03 8.30 -19.63
N GLN A 394 -1.88 8.50 -20.29
CA GLN A 394 -1.17 7.49 -21.08
C GLN A 394 -0.17 6.77 -20.18
N ILE A 395 -0.68 5.94 -19.29
CA ILE A 395 0.11 5.23 -18.28
C ILE A 395 0.68 3.96 -18.92
N PRO A 396 2.02 3.78 -18.96
CA PRO A 396 2.62 2.57 -19.50
C PRO A 396 2.37 1.38 -18.56
N THR A 397 2.28 0.17 -19.11
CA THR A 397 2.08 -1.06 -18.32
C THR A 397 3.19 -1.27 -17.28
N SER A 398 4.42 -0.85 -17.57
CA SER A 398 5.53 -0.90 -16.63
C SER A 398 5.25 -0.14 -15.32
N GLN A 399 4.45 0.92 -15.35
CA GLN A 399 4.04 1.64 -14.14
C GLN A 399 3.13 0.81 -13.24
N CYS A 400 2.28 -0.05 -13.83
CA CYS A 400 1.42 -0.98 -13.10
C CYS A 400 2.24 -2.13 -12.50
N MET A 401 3.25 -2.61 -13.24
CA MET A 401 4.10 -3.72 -12.81
C MET A 401 4.83 -3.44 -11.50
N VAL A 402 5.19 -2.18 -11.22
CA VAL A 402 5.78 -1.73 -9.95
C VAL A 402 4.98 -2.21 -8.74
N CYS A 403 3.65 -2.25 -8.80
CA CYS A 403 2.81 -2.75 -7.70
C CYS A 403 2.52 -4.26 -7.81
N HIS A 404 2.44 -4.78 -9.03
CA HIS A 404 1.99 -6.14 -9.29
C HIS A 404 3.08 -7.20 -9.22
N MET A 405 4.35 -6.78 -9.18
CA MET A 405 5.49 -7.67 -8.95
C MET A 405 5.65 -8.08 -7.47
N HIS A 406 5.44 -7.15 -6.52
CA HIS A 406 5.63 -7.37 -5.07
C HIS A 406 4.85 -8.58 -4.51
N PRO A 407 3.53 -8.71 -4.74
CA PRO A 407 2.78 -9.84 -4.21
C PRO A 407 2.99 -11.13 -5.01
N GLY A 408 3.90 -11.14 -5.99
CA GLY A 408 4.02 -12.23 -6.95
C GLY A 408 2.77 -12.38 -7.80
N THR A 409 1.95 -11.32 -7.96
CA THR A 409 0.76 -11.34 -8.80
C THR A 409 1.17 -11.27 -10.26
N ASN A 410 1.76 -12.35 -10.75
CA ASN A 410 2.25 -12.52 -12.11
C ASN A 410 1.13 -12.48 -13.17
N MET A 411 -0.12 -12.26 -12.81
CA MET A 411 -1.20 -12.17 -13.78
C MET A 411 -0.90 -11.07 -14.80
N VAL A 412 -0.46 -9.88 -14.37
CA VAL A 412 -0.05 -8.82 -15.31
C VAL A 412 1.23 -9.20 -16.05
N ALA A 413 2.20 -9.80 -15.37
CA ALA A 413 3.47 -10.26 -15.97
C ALA A 413 3.24 -11.22 -17.15
N THR A 414 2.28 -12.14 -17.04
CA THR A 414 1.98 -13.10 -18.12
C THR A 414 1.42 -12.44 -19.39
N TYR A 415 0.69 -11.33 -19.28
CA TYR A 415 0.26 -10.56 -20.45
C TYR A 415 1.42 -9.84 -21.16
N LEU A 416 2.54 -9.68 -20.46
CA LEU A 416 3.80 -9.14 -20.97
C LEU A 416 4.76 -10.23 -21.46
N GLY A 417 4.30 -11.49 -21.50
CA GLY A 417 5.14 -12.63 -21.87
C GLY A 417 6.18 -13.02 -20.82
N MET A 418 6.13 -12.39 -19.64
CA MET A 418 7.02 -12.71 -18.52
C MET A 418 6.44 -13.86 -17.68
N THR A 419 7.34 -14.66 -17.15
CA THR A 419 7.08 -15.79 -16.26
C THR A 419 7.68 -15.53 -14.89
N TRP A 420 7.32 -16.35 -13.90
CA TRP A 420 7.87 -16.21 -12.54
C TRP A 420 9.39 -16.17 -12.50
N TRP A 421 10.04 -16.97 -13.36
CA TRP A 421 11.50 -17.05 -13.44
C TRP A 421 12.17 -15.77 -13.93
N ASP A 422 11.46 -14.92 -14.66
CA ASP A 422 12.01 -13.67 -15.17
C ASP A 422 12.17 -12.64 -14.04
N ASN A 423 11.40 -12.76 -12.94
CA ASN A 423 11.55 -11.92 -11.74
C ASN A 423 12.84 -12.21 -10.95
N GLU A 424 13.48 -13.38 -11.15
CA GLU A 424 14.65 -13.84 -10.37
C GLU A 424 15.98 -13.61 -11.11
N SER A 425 15.96 -12.92 -12.25
CA SER A 425 17.10 -12.81 -13.16
C SER A 425 18.19 -11.85 -12.68
N ASP A 426 17.85 -10.85 -11.86
CA ASP A 426 18.75 -9.78 -11.41
C ASP A 426 19.07 -9.81 -9.90
N ASP A 427 18.80 -10.92 -9.21
CA ASP A 427 19.02 -10.96 -7.77
C ASP A 427 20.52 -10.96 -7.40
N SER A 428 20.91 -9.97 -6.61
CA SER A 428 22.20 -9.87 -5.92
C SER A 428 22.53 -11.11 -5.06
N ILE A 429 21.54 -11.94 -4.72
CA ILE A 429 21.78 -13.23 -4.03
C ILE A 429 22.67 -14.17 -4.87
N TYR A 430 22.66 -14.08 -6.20
CA TYR A 430 23.52 -14.90 -7.06
C TYR A 430 24.88 -14.27 -7.36
N THR A 431 25.05 -12.97 -7.13
CA THR A 431 26.30 -12.26 -7.36
C THR A 431 26.94 -11.88 -6.03
N THR A 432 27.89 -12.73 -5.62
CA THR A 432 28.94 -12.52 -4.61
C THR A 432 28.58 -12.67 -3.10
N SER A 433 29.08 -13.79 -2.55
CA SER A 433 29.68 -13.93 -1.20
C SER A 433 28.79 -14.01 0.05
N GLN A 434 27.83 -14.94 0.11
CA GLN A 434 27.42 -15.54 1.40
C GLN A 434 28.14 -16.87 1.67
N VAL A 435 29.48 -16.86 1.64
CA VAL A 435 30.27 -17.92 2.31
C VAL A 435 30.26 -17.58 3.80
N GLY A 436 29.18 -17.96 4.48
CA GLY A 436 29.03 -17.67 5.91
C GLY A 436 27.75 -18.20 6.51
N LYS A 437 27.76 -19.50 6.86
CA LYS A 437 26.80 -20.22 7.72
C LYS A 437 25.41 -20.49 7.11
N GLY A 438 25.36 -21.56 6.30
CA GLY A 438 24.15 -22.38 6.13
C GLY A 438 23.37 -22.23 4.81
N GLY A 439 23.90 -21.50 3.82
CA GLY A 439 23.30 -21.42 2.49
C GLY A 439 23.50 -22.72 1.68
N LEU A 440 22.52 -23.05 0.83
CA LEU A 440 22.63 -24.10 -0.19
C LEU A 440 23.92 -23.93 -1.01
N PRO A 441 24.56 -25.03 -1.46
CA PRO A 441 25.79 -24.95 -2.22
C PRO A 441 25.60 -24.14 -3.50
N PRO A 442 26.64 -23.42 -3.97
CA PRO A 442 26.57 -22.69 -5.22
C PRO A 442 26.23 -23.62 -6.38
N LEU A 443 25.46 -23.10 -7.35
CA LEU A 443 25.13 -23.79 -8.59
C LEU A 443 26.39 -24.37 -9.23
N SER A 444 26.30 -25.62 -9.71
CA SER A 444 27.39 -26.28 -10.42
C SER A 444 27.78 -25.49 -11.68
N ASP A 445 29.02 -25.65 -12.13
CA ASP A 445 29.51 -24.93 -13.31
C ASP A 445 28.70 -25.24 -14.58
N ASP A 446 28.04 -26.39 -14.62
CA ASP A 446 27.09 -26.77 -15.67
C ASP A 446 25.83 -25.88 -15.67
N ALA A 447 25.32 -25.52 -14.50
CA ALA A 447 24.17 -24.62 -14.37
C ALA A 447 24.54 -23.17 -14.72
N LYS A 448 25.77 -22.74 -14.44
CA LYS A 448 26.29 -21.43 -14.87
C LYS A 448 26.44 -21.35 -16.39
N GLN A 449 26.89 -22.44 -17.05
CA GLN A 449 26.96 -22.49 -18.51
C GLN A 449 25.58 -22.49 -19.18
N LEU A 450 24.56 -23.07 -18.53
CA LEU A 450 23.20 -23.04 -19.04
C LEU A 450 22.58 -21.63 -19.00
N ALA A 451 22.89 -20.86 -17.96
CA ALA A 451 22.46 -19.47 -17.83
C ALA A 451 23.12 -18.57 -18.90
N LEU A 452 24.42 -18.74 -19.16
CA LEU A 452 25.16 -17.98 -20.18
C LEU A 452 24.69 -18.28 -21.61
N LYS A 453 24.21 -19.50 -21.90
CA LYS A 453 23.70 -19.88 -23.24
C LYS A 453 22.32 -19.33 -23.56
N ARG A 454 21.56 -18.80 -22.59
CA ARG A 454 20.22 -18.23 -22.83
C ARG A 454 20.23 -16.75 -23.24
N PHE A 455 21.38 -16.07 -23.20
CA PHE A 455 21.51 -14.64 -23.52
C PHE A 455 22.14 -14.35 -24.90
N THR A 456 22.20 -15.34 -25.78
CA THR A 456 22.52 -15.12 -27.20
C THR A 456 21.34 -15.52 -28.07
N TYR A 457 20.38 -14.60 -28.22
CA TYR A 457 19.61 -14.37 -29.44
C TYR A 457 19.18 -12.90 -29.49
#